data_AF-A0A8C7PMU3-F1
#
_entry.id   AF-A0A8C7PMU3-F1
#
_cell.length_a   1.000
_cell.length_b   1.000
_cell.length_c   1.000
_cell.angle_alpha   90.00
_cell.angle_beta   90.00
_cell.angle_gamma   90.00
#
_symmetry.space_group_name_H-M   'P 1'
#
loop_
_entity.id
_entity.type
_entity.pdbx_description
1 polymer ?
#
loop_
_entity_poly.entity_id
_entity_poly.type
_entity_poly.pdbx_seq_one_letter_code
_entity_poly.pdbx_strand_id
1 'polypeptide(L)'
;MHRNTRDEILFYFIFFTNQIFRYLTNICIQSCKIHKLGPNMAIRYPMAVGLSKGHPVTKNVTAPKHGRRRGRLTKHSKFVRDMIREVCGFAPYERRAMELLKVSKDKRALKFIKKRIGTHIRAKRKREELSNVLAAMRKAAAKKD
;
A
#
# COMPACT_ATOMS: atom_id res chain seq x y z
N MET A 1 15.42 -33.74 -24.46
CA MET A 1 16.51 -32.80 -24.78
C MET A 1 16.33 -31.53 -23.95
N HIS A 2 17.29 -31.27 -23.08
CA HIS A 2 17.51 -30.11 -22.20
C HIS A 2 16.47 -29.67 -21.15
N ARG A 3 16.71 -30.24 -19.96
CA ARG A 3 16.39 -29.79 -18.60
C ARG A 3 16.45 -28.26 -18.41
N ASN A 4 15.40 -27.69 -17.82
CA ASN A 4 15.55 -26.64 -16.80
C ASN A 4 14.88 -27.10 -15.50
N THR A 5 15.45 -28.15 -14.93
CA THR A 5 15.21 -28.66 -13.58
C THR A 5 15.91 -27.79 -12.50
N ARG A 6 16.16 -26.50 -12.79
CA ARG A 6 16.79 -25.56 -11.86
C ARG A 6 15.79 -24.65 -11.15
N ASP A 7 14.60 -24.47 -11.70
CA ASP A 7 13.62 -23.52 -11.16
C ASP A 7 12.71 -24.12 -10.08
N GLU A 8 12.42 -25.43 -10.15
CA GLU A 8 11.66 -26.15 -9.12
C GLU A 8 12.47 -26.34 -7.82
N ILE A 9 13.77 -26.62 -7.93
CA ILE A 9 14.68 -26.79 -6.78
C ILE A 9 14.96 -25.43 -6.12
N LEU A 10 15.07 -24.34 -6.89
CA LEU A 10 15.19 -22.99 -6.35
C LEU A 10 13.90 -22.53 -5.66
N PHE A 11 12.72 -22.96 -6.12
CA PHE A 11 11.47 -22.61 -5.45
C PHE A 11 11.34 -23.32 -4.09
N TYR A 12 11.68 -24.62 -4.02
CA TYR A 12 11.71 -25.34 -2.74
C TYR A 12 12.84 -24.85 -1.83
N PHE A 13 14.03 -24.53 -2.33
CA PHE A 13 15.12 -23.99 -1.51
C PHE A 13 14.82 -22.59 -0.97
N ILE A 14 14.17 -21.72 -1.77
CA ILE A 14 13.73 -20.39 -1.30
C ILE A 14 12.57 -20.52 -0.31
N PHE A 15 11.61 -21.44 -0.51
CA PHE A 15 10.53 -21.63 0.47
C PHE A 15 11.02 -22.28 1.78
N PHE A 16 11.90 -23.28 1.70
CA PHE A 16 12.41 -24.00 2.87
C PHE A 16 13.40 -23.15 3.69
N THR A 17 14.23 -22.33 3.03
CA THR A 17 15.08 -21.35 3.74
C THR A 17 14.26 -20.20 4.33
N ASN A 18 13.18 -19.74 3.69
CA ASN A 18 12.32 -18.69 4.25
C ASN A 18 11.45 -19.17 5.43
N GLN A 19 11.10 -20.47 5.50
CA GLN A 19 10.40 -21.05 6.65
C GLN A 19 11.33 -21.10 7.87
N ILE A 20 12.59 -21.52 7.71
CA ILE A 20 13.58 -21.62 8.80
C ILE A 20 14.07 -20.22 9.24
N PHE A 21 14.26 -19.27 8.33
CA PHE A 21 14.67 -17.89 8.67
C PHE A 21 13.57 -17.12 9.43
N ARG A 22 12.28 -17.39 9.14
CA ARG A 22 11.15 -16.85 9.91
C ARG A 22 11.02 -17.47 11.31
N TYR A 23 11.39 -18.74 11.49
CA TYR A 23 11.37 -19.38 12.80
C TYR A 23 12.53 -18.91 13.69
N LEU A 24 13.75 -18.74 13.15
CA LEU A 24 14.90 -18.18 13.88
C LEU A 24 14.75 -16.68 14.22
N THR A 25 14.15 -15.89 13.33
CA THR A 25 13.85 -14.48 13.65
C THR A 25 12.72 -14.34 14.66
N ASN A 26 11.72 -15.23 14.68
CA ASN A 26 10.68 -15.20 15.72
C ASN A 26 11.19 -15.66 17.09
N ILE A 27 12.09 -16.65 17.17
CA ILE A 27 12.70 -17.04 18.45
C ILE A 27 13.61 -15.92 18.99
N CYS A 28 14.37 -15.23 18.13
CA CYS A 28 15.20 -14.10 18.55
C CYS A 28 14.37 -12.84 18.92
N ILE A 29 13.23 -12.60 18.25
CA ILE A 29 12.30 -11.51 18.60
C ILE A 29 11.56 -11.82 19.91
N GLN A 30 11.29 -13.09 20.23
CA GLN A 30 10.69 -13.47 21.52
C GLN A 30 11.68 -13.25 22.68
N SER A 31 12.99 -13.49 22.48
CA SER A 31 14.02 -13.20 23.49
C SER A 31 14.34 -11.70 23.63
N CYS A 32 14.26 -10.91 22.55
CA CYS A 32 14.45 -9.45 22.63
C CYS A 32 13.24 -8.68 23.21
N LYS A 33 12.08 -9.34 23.39
CA LYS A 33 10.91 -8.74 24.06
C LYS A 33 11.00 -8.72 25.58
N ILE A 34 12.07 -9.24 26.18
CA ILE A 34 12.23 -9.30 27.64
C ILE A 34 13.06 -8.13 28.22
N HIS A 35 13.67 -7.25 27.40
CA HIS A 35 14.42 -6.08 27.89
C HIS A 35 13.79 -4.71 27.58
N LYS A 36 12.46 -4.56 27.64
CA LYS A 36 11.81 -3.23 27.62
C LYS A 36 10.93 -2.94 28.83
N LEU A 37 11.23 -3.55 29.97
CA LEU A 37 10.79 -3.08 31.27
C LEU A 37 12.03 -2.80 32.12
N GLY A 38 12.81 -1.82 31.69
CA GLY A 38 13.64 -1.09 32.65
C GLY A 38 12.71 -0.13 33.38
N PRO A 39 12.42 -0.31 34.68
CA PRO A 39 11.87 0.79 35.45
C PRO A 39 12.90 1.92 35.39
N ASN A 40 12.56 3.02 34.71
CA ASN A 40 13.27 4.28 34.88
C ASN A 40 13.06 4.71 36.34
N MET A 41 13.92 4.20 37.23
CA MET A 41 13.93 4.56 38.65
C MET A 41 14.60 5.92 38.90
N ALA A 42 15.16 6.55 37.86
CA ALA A 42 15.73 7.87 37.92
C ALA A 42 14.67 8.96 37.68
N ILE A 43 14.68 9.99 38.53
CA ILE A 43 13.81 11.17 38.42
C ILE A 43 14.04 11.85 37.05
N ARG A 44 13.01 11.86 36.20
CA ARG A 44 13.02 12.51 34.89
C ARG A 44 12.46 13.92 35.02
N TYR A 45 13.33 14.91 35.04
CA TYR A 45 12.92 16.31 35.03
C TYR A 45 12.35 16.72 33.66
N PRO A 46 11.34 17.60 33.61
CA PRO A 46 10.89 18.20 32.36
C PRO A 46 11.99 19.12 31.82
N MET A 47 12.69 18.65 30.79
CA MET A 47 13.77 19.39 30.15
C MET A 47 13.24 20.22 28.98
N ALA A 48 13.86 21.37 28.71
CA ALA A 48 13.56 22.19 27.53
C ALA A 48 14.12 21.59 26.22
N VAL A 49 15.04 20.64 26.34
CA VAL A 49 15.76 19.97 25.23
C VAL A 49 15.55 18.46 25.27
N GLY A 50 15.70 17.80 24.12
CA GLY A 50 15.49 16.35 23.97
C GLY A 50 14.15 15.97 23.33
N LEU A 51 13.87 14.65 23.26
CA LEU A 51 12.68 14.10 22.59
C LEU A 51 11.39 14.37 23.38
N SER A 52 11.44 14.19 24.70
CA SER A 52 10.33 14.43 25.64
C SER A 52 10.48 15.80 26.30
N LYS A 53 10.61 16.83 25.46
CA LYS A 53 10.83 18.21 25.90
C LYS A 53 9.52 18.97 26.10
N GLY A 54 9.61 20.04 26.88
CA GLY A 54 8.51 20.96 27.15
C GLY A 54 7.75 20.63 28.43
N HIS A 55 6.76 21.47 28.74
CA HIS A 55 5.95 21.30 29.93
C HIS A 55 5.00 20.10 29.76
N PRO A 56 5.00 19.13 30.70
CA PRO A 56 4.13 17.96 30.61
C PRO A 56 2.68 18.38 30.86
N VAL A 57 1.94 18.64 29.78
CA VAL A 57 0.50 18.97 29.82
C VAL A 57 -0.33 17.77 29.37
N THR A 58 -1.39 17.45 30.10
CA THR A 58 -2.41 16.49 29.69
C THR A 58 -3.16 17.04 28.47
N LYS A 59 -3.04 16.38 27.31
CA LYS A 59 -3.68 16.84 26.07
C LYS A 59 -5.19 16.57 26.12
N ASN A 60 -6.01 17.61 25.91
CA ASN A 60 -7.45 17.46 25.74
C ASN A 60 -7.78 16.94 24.33
N VAL A 61 -8.48 15.80 24.24
CA VAL A 61 -8.91 15.20 22.97
C VAL A 61 -10.25 15.80 22.52
N THR A 62 -10.17 16.89 21.77
CA THR A 62 -11.34 17.53 21.19
C THR A 62 -11.85 16.82 19.94
N ALA A 63 -13.16 16.90 19.69
CA ALA A 63 -13.76 16.36 18.47
C ALA A 63 -13.15 17.02 17.22
N PRO A 64 -12.85 16.26 16.15
CA PRO A 64 -12.26 16.82 14.96
C PRO A 64 -13.24 17.77 14.26
N LYS A 65 -12.74 18.96 13.93
CA LYS A 65 -13.49 20.00 13.20
C LYS A 65 -14.10 19.44 11.91
N HIS A 66 -15.31 19.89 11.59
CA HIS A 66 -16.02 19.47 10.37
C HIS A 66 -15.21 19.69 9.09
N GLY A 67 -14.44 20.79 8.99
CA GLY A 67 -13.56 21.07 7.84
C GLY A 67 -12.53 19.97 7.52
N ARG A 68 -12.11 19.15 8.51
CA ARG A 68 -11.21 18.01 8.28
C ARG A 68 -11.88 16.84 7.55
N ARG A 69 -13.22 16.82 7.45
CA ARG A 69 -13.98 15.76 6.76
C ARG A 69 -14.04 15.97 5.23
N ARG A 70 -13.58 17.12 4.71
CA ARG A 70 -13.58 17.42 3.27
C ARG A 70 -12.73 16.41 2.50
N GLY A 71 -13.27 15.86 1.42
CA GLY A 71 -12.60 14.88 0.57
C GLY A 71 -12.94 13.41 0.85
N ARG A 72 -13.73 13.12 1.91
CA ARG A 72 -14.24 11.78 2.16
C ARG A 72 -15.31 11.40 1.13
N LEU A 73 -15.23 10.18 0.60
CA LEU A 73 -16.24 9.63 -0.30
C LEU A 73 -17.53 9.30 0.48
N THR A 74 -18.65 9.87 0.07
CA THR A 74 -20.00 9.52 0.55
C THR A 74 -20.62 8.46 -0.35
N LYS A 75 -21.67 7.77 0.12
CA LYS A 75 -22.39 6.74 -0.66
C LYS A 75 -22.96 7.32 -1.96
N HIS A 76 -23.61 8.47 -1.87
CA HIS A 76 -24.19 9.17 -3.02
C HIS A 76 -23.13 9.58 -4.05
N SER A 77 -22.03 10.22 -3.61
CA SER A 77 -20.98 10.65 -4.53
C SER A 77 -20.25 9.49 -5.19
N LYS A 78 -20.15 8.31 -4.53
CA LYS A 78 -19.59 7.11 -5.15
C LYS A 78 -20.51 6.60 -6.26
N PHE A 79 -21.81 6.44 -5.97
CA PHE A 79 -22.81 5.99 -6.94
C PHE A 79 -22.83 6.84 -8.20
N VAL A 80 -22.87 8.17 -8.05
CA VAL A 80 -22.84 9.11 -9.19
C VAL A 80 -21.54 8.98 -10.00
N ARG A 81 -20.38 8.82 -9.34
CA ARG A 81 -19.10 8.65 -10.05
C ARG A 81 -18.98 7.33 -10.80
N ASP A 82 -19.54 6.26 -10.25
CA ASP A 82 -19.54 4.94 -10.90
C ASP A 82 -20.46 4.96 -12.14
N MET A 83 -21.65 5.57 -12.04
CA MET A 83 -22.57 5.79 -13.18
C MET A 83 -21.92 6.61 -14.31
N ILE A 84 -21.27 7.74 -13.97
CA ILE A 84 -20.59 8.58 -14.98
C ILE A 84 -19.46 7.82 -15.68
N ARG A 85 -18.73 6.95 -14.95
CA ARG A 85 -17.64 6.14 -15.54
C ARG A 85 -18.16 5.11 -16.54
N GLU A 86 -19.35 4.56 -16.31
CA GLU A 86 -20.00 3.64 -17.25
C GLU A 86 -20.44 4.37 -18.53
N VAL A 87 -20.98 5.59 -18.41
CA VAL A 87 -21.45 6.39 -19.55
C VAL A 87 -20.30 6.97 -20.37
N CYS A 88 -19.32 7.61 -19.72
CA CYS A 88 -18.25 8.35 -20.42
C CYS A 88 -17.05 7.48 -20.81
N GLY A 89 -16.88 6.31 -20.19
CA GLY A 89 -15.75 5.42 -20.43
C GLY A 89 -14.38 6.00 -20.02
N PHE A 90 -13.31 5.53 -20.68
CA PHE A 90 -11.93 5.87 -20.36
C PHE A 90 -11.30 6.85 -21.35
N ALA A 91 -10.49 7.77 -20.82
CA ALA A 91 -9.72 8.70 -21.62
C ALA A 91 -8.63 7.98 -22.45
N PRO A 92 -8.16 8.54 -23.59
CA PRO A 92 -7.19 7.87 -24.47
C PRO A 92 -5.86 7.53 -23.78
N TYR A 93 -5.40 8.35 -22.83
CA TYR A 93 -4.18 8.04 -22.06
C TYR A 93 -4.40 6.91 -21.04
N GLU A 94 -5.61 6.74 -20.52
CA GLU A 94 -5.97 5.66 -19.60
C GLU A 94 -6.05 4.33 -20.34
N ARG A 95 -6.59 4.35 -21.57
CA ARG A 95 -6.61 3.19 -22.47
C ARG A 95 -5.21 2.67 -22.76
N ARG A 96 -4.29 3.56 -23.16
CA ARG A 96 -2.88 3.22 -23.37
C ARG A 96 -2.20 2.70 -22.09
N ALA A 97 -2.54 3.23 -20.92
CA ALA A 97 -2.01 2.75 -19.66
C ALA A 97 -2.53 1.34 -19.31
N MET A 98 -3.81 1.05 -19.59
CA MET A 98 -4.39 -0.29 -19.43
C MET A 98 -3.71 -1.32 -20.33
N GLU A 99 -3.39 -0.98 -21.59
CA GLU A 99 -2.63 -1.86 -22.49
C GLU A 99 -1.26 -2.23 -21.92
N LEU A 100 -0.53 -1.25 -21.37
CA LEU A 100 0.78 -1.50 -20.75
C LEU A 100 0.66 -2.39 -19.50
N LEU A 101 -0.41 -2.25 -18.73
CA LEU A 101 -0.69 -3.07 -17.55
C LEU A 101 -1.14 -4.49 -17.92
N LYS A 102 -1.80 -4.70 -19.07
CA LYS A 102 -2.13 -6.05 -19.57
C LYS A 102 -0.88 -6.86 -19.93
N VAL A 103 0.15 -6.20 -20.47
CA VAL A 103 1.45 -6.80 -20.79
C VAL A 103 2.39 -6.83 -19.56
N SER A 104 1.87 -6.54 -18.36
CA SER A 104 2.62 -6.55 -17.09
C SER A 104 3.85 -5.63 -17.06
N LYS A 105 3.88 -4.56 -17.88
CA LYS A 105 4.98 -3.58 -17.95
C LYS A 105 4.75 -2.41 -16.98
N ASP A 106 4.62 -2.70 -15.69
CA ASP A 106 4.17 -1.73 -14.66
C ASP A 106 5.09 -0.51 -14.51
N LYS A 107 6.41 -0.71 -14.57
CA LYS A 107 7.39 0.39 -14.47
C LYS A 107 7.28 1.34 -15.66
N ARG A 108 6.98 0.81 -16.85
CA ARG A 108 6.75 1.60 -18.08
C ARG A 108 5.41 2.33 -17.99
N ALA A 109 4.36 1.66 -17.51
CA ALA A 109 3.05 2.27 -17.27
C ALA A 109 3.15 3.43 -16.29
N LEU A 110 3.88 3.26 -15.19
CA LEU A 110 4.08 4.31 -14.18
C LEU A 110 4.85 5.51 -14.75
N LYS A 111 5.90 5.30 -15.56
CA LYS A 111 6.62 6.38 -16.25
C LYS A 111 5.70 7.13 -17.23
N PHE A 112 4.86 6.42 -17.97
CA PHE A 112 3.90 7.02 -18.90
C PHE A 112 2.86 7.87 -18.19
N ILE A 113 2.23 7.34 -17.14
CA ILE A 113 1.24 8.07 -16.33
C ILE A 113 1.89 9.28 -15.65
N LYS A 114 3.10 9.13 -15.08
CA LYS A 114 3.84 10.25 -14.47
C LYS A 114 4.09 11.36 -15.49
N LYS A 115 4.44 11.04 -16.74
CA LYS A 115 4.62 12.05 -17.81
C LYS A 115 3.32 12.81 -18.14
N ARG A 116 2.14 12.22 -17.89
CA ARG A 116 0.83 12.87 -18.13
C ARG A 116 0.26 13.62 -16.93
N ILE A 117 0.38 13.05 -15.73
CA ILE A 117 -0.20 13.59 -14.48
C ILE A 117 0.79 14.46 -13.68
N GLY A 118 2.09 14.29 -13.93
CA GLY A 118 3.19 15.03 -13.30
C GLY A 118 3.79 14.35 -12.08
N THR A 119 3.02 14.27 -10.98
CA THR A 119 3.57 13.79 -9.69
C THR A 119 3.51 12.27 -9.53
N HIS A 120 4.49 11.72 -8.81
CA HIS A 120 4.58 10.28 -8.57
C HIS A 120 3.44 9.74 -7.70
N ILE A 121 2.98 10.51 -6.71
CA ILE A 121 1.89 10.10 -5.80
C ILE A 121 0.58 9.94 -6.58
N ARG A 122 0.25 10.91 -7.44
CA ARG A 122 -0.95 10.83 -8.28
C ARG A 122 -0.83 9.71 -9.32
N ALA A 123 0.35 9.51 -9.90
CA ALA A 123 0.58 8.42 -10.85
C ALA A 123 0.40 7.03 -10.21
N LYS A 124 0.89 6.82 -8.98
CA LYS A 124 0.66 5.58 -8.22
C LYS A 124 -0.82 5.34 -7.97
N ARG A 125 -1.54 6.37 -7.49
CA ARG A 125 -3.00 6.31 -7.29
C ARG A 125 -3.73 5.92 -8.58
N LYS A 126 -3.35 6.52 -9.71
CA LYS A 126 -3.98 6.24 -11.00
C LYS A 126 -3.66 4.83 -11.52
N ARG A 127 -2.44 4.34 -11.30
CA ARG A 127 -2.06 2.96 -11.62
C ARG A 127 -2.90 1.95 -10.83
N GLU A 128 -3.11 2.19 -9.53
CA GLU A 128 -3.93 1.34 -8.68
C GLU A 128 -5.39 1.34 -9.13
N GLU A 129 -5.95 2.51 -9.50
CA GLU A 129 -7.29 2.61 -10.09
C GLU A 129 -7.43 1.73 -11.35
N LEU A 130 -6.50 1.85 -12.31
CA LEU A 130 -6.54 1.08 -13.56
C LEU A 130 -6.31 -0.43 -13.34
N SER A 131 -5.47 -0.80 -12.37
CA SER A 131 -5.27 -2.21 -12.00
C SER A 131 -6.55 -2.82 -11.43
N ASN A 132 -7.26 -2.08 -10.57
CA ASN A 132 -8.53 -2.51 -10.00
C ASN A 132 -9.61 -2.70 -11.07
N VAL A 133 -9.67 -1.82 -12.07
CA VAL A 133 -10.57 -1.96 -13.22
C VAL A 133 -10.27 -3.25 -13.99
N LEU A 134 -8.99 -3.50 -14.34
CA LEU A 134 -8.60 -4.71 -15.05
C LEU A 134 -8.91 -5.98 -14.25
N ALA A 135 -8.72 -5.96 -12.93
CA ALA A 135 -9.09 -7.07 -12.06
C ALA A 135 -10.61 -7.31 -12.04
N ALA A 136 -11.41 -6.24 -12.00
CA ALA A 136 -12.88 -6.35 -12.08
C ALA A 136 -13.34 -6.91 -13.44
N MET A 137 -12.73 -6.45 -14.54
CA MET A 137 -13.02 -6.97 -15.89
C MET A 137 -12.69 -8.46 -16.02
N ARG A 138 -11.54 -8.91 -15.49
CA ARG A 138 -11.16 -10.34 -15.48
C ARG A 138 -12.15 -11.19 -14.67
N LYS A 139 -12.59 -10.70 -13.51
CA LYS A 139 -13.61 -11.38 -12.69
C LYS A 139 -14.97 -11.44 -13.37
N ALA A 140 -15.36 -10.39 -14.09
CA ALA A 140 -16.61 -10.37 -14.83
C ALA A 140 -16.56 -11.34 -16.03
N ALA A 141 -15.43 -11.44 -16.73
CA ALA A 141 -15.24 -12.39 -17.82
C ALA A 141 -15.33 -13.84 -17.34
N ALA A 142 -14.68 -14.18 -16.22
CA ALA A 142 -14.68 -15.53 -15.66
C ALA A 142 -16.04 -16.02 -15.12
N LYS A 143 -17.06 -15.15 -15.03
CA LYS A 143 -18.43 -15.51 -14.62
C LYS A 143 -19.40 -15.66 -15.80
N LYS A 144 -18.94 -15.32 -17.01
CA LYS A 144 -19.77 -15.37 -18.22
C LYS A 144 -19.69 -16.71 -18.94
N ASP A 145 -18.80 -17.59 -18.49
CA ASP A 145 -18.76 -19.02 -18.81
C ASP A 145 -19.55 -19.80 -17.74
#